data_AF-A0A4P5QMR8-F1
#
_entry.id   AF-A0A4P5QMR8-F1
#
_cell.length_a   1.000
_cell.length_b   1.000
_cell.length_c   1.000
_cell.angle_alpha   90.00
_cell.angle_beta   90.00
_cell.angle_gamma   90.00
#
_symmetry.space_group_name_H-M   'P 1'
#
loop_
_entity.id
_entity.type
_entity.pdbx_description
1 polymer ?
#
loop_
_entity_poly.entity_id
_entity_poly.type
_entity_poly.pdbx_seq_one_letter_code
_entity_poly.pdbx_strand_id
1 'polypeptide(L)'
;MEGERLVRPFIRARGSQTKANATGLIEGNCPNCAAPIAMNQGAKCEYCQAVLRSGQYDWVLAEITQQEEWRATAIPPPGTKRILESDPGFSVQDLEDMTSVIFWRKAAADRIGRIDPLRKVASPAWCEMYAAELAKNPPGSVRKIFCDCAVSSVDTLGVILGDTEHRALVEVCWMGRPFEVTPTDELRSLRGEMTVRRSLFVLARNAGVRSTPGDSISSAHCPNCGGATMADTSGACEFCHTVLNDGTLRWVLRDIFPSGSNEARDLRARAIVDSPREMAEFRGVGSPASSGGTGALAWMISSVVSNGGVSDDSIRDMLRAAGKKSGLAEAKVDTLIRSAAAGQMEIPQPSNPKQARSWLLEIAIAAHLTGGLSKLEATLITKVGKSHQLTAADVDYVLKCARHEAYKQATSELRAAKRESAQGAGALPPRI
;
A
#
# COMPACT_ATOMS: atom_id res chain seq x y z
N MET A 1 -23.14 13.40 -5.28
CA MET A 1 -22.33 12.17 -5.16
C MET A 1 -20.99 12.47 -5.82
N GLU A 2 -19.98 12.87 -5.05
CA GLU A 2 -18.61 12.90 -5.57
C GLU A 2 -18.19 11.45 -5.79
N GLY A 3 -17.90 11.07 -7.04
CA GLY A 3 -17.43 9.73 -7.37
C GLY A 3 -16.05 9.47 -6.78
N GLU A 4 -15.78 8.23 -6.40
CA GLU A 4 -14.46 7.79 -5.95
C GLU A 4 -13.41 8.12 -7.02
N ARG A 5 -12.37 8.86 -6.62
CA ARG A 5 -11.25 9.18 -7.51
C ARG A 5 -10.23 8.05 -7.43
N LEU A 6 -9.89 7.48 -8.59
CA LEU A 6 -8.97 6.35 -8.71
C LEU A 6 -7.70 6.76 -9.45
N VAL A 7 -6.57 6.18 -9.06
CA VAL A 7 -5.28 6.29 -9.73
C VAL A 7 -4.95 4.95 -10.39
N ARG A 8 -4.47 5.02 -11.63
CA ARG A 8 -4.16 3.85 -12.47
C ARG A 8 -2.72 3.98 -12.99
N PRO A 9 -1.71 3.57 -12.21
CA PRO A 9 -0.33 3.58 -12.70
C PRO A 9 -0.16 2.55 -13.83
N PHE A 10 0.45 3.01 -14.91
CA PHE A 10 0.94 2.14 -15.99
C PHE A 10 2.46 2.03 -15.88
N ILE A 11 2.98 0.83 -16.10
CA ILE A 11 4.42 0.58 -16.13
C ILE A 11 4.87 0.13 -17.51
N ARG A 12 6.16 0.33 -17.76
CA ARG A 12 6.85 -0.14 -18.97
C ARG A 12 8.29 -0.48 -18.64
N ALA A 13 8.81 -1.54 -19.25
CA ALA A 13 10.19 -1.93 -19.08
C ALA A 13 11.12 -0.81 -19.57
N ARG A 14 12.17 -0.53 -18.79
CA ARG A 14 13.15 0.51 -19.13
C ARG A 14 13.84 0.19 -20.45
N GLY A 15 14.03 1.22 -21.28
CA GLY A 15 14.66 1.08 -22.60
C GLY A 15 13.73 0.61 -23.72
N SER A 16 12.47 0.27 -23.41
CA SER A 16 11.48 -0.13 -24.42
C SER A 16 11.15 1.05 -25.35
N GLN A 17 11.18 0.80 -26.66
CA GLN A 17 10.85 1.81 -27.67
C GLN A 17 9.45 1.58 -28.24
N THR A 18 8.68 2.65 -28.42
CA THR A 18 7.41 2.58 -29.15
C THR A 18 7.70 2.58 -30.65
N LYS A 19 7.17 1.59 -31.36
CA LYS A 19 7.20 1.57 -32.82
C LYS A 19 6.09 2.50 -33.34
N ALA A 20 6.45 3.60 -34.01
CA ALA A 20 5.53 4.70 -34.36
C ALA A 20 4.30 4.30 -35.20
N ASN A 21 4.37 3.19 -35.94
CA ASN A 21 3.29 2.70 -36.81
C ASN A 21 2.84 1.26 -36.47
N ALA A 22 3.17 0.76 -35.27
CA ALA A 22 2.72 -0.57 -34.85
C ALA A 22 1.39 -0.47 -34.10
N THR A 23 0.49 -1.40 -34.39
CA THR A 23 -0.68 -1.66 -33.56
C THR A 23 -0.23 -2.32 -32.25
N GLY A 24 -0.83 -1.90 -31.13
CA GLY A 24 -0.50 -2.39 -29.79
C GLY A 24 -1.68 -3.12 -29.15
N LEU A 25 -1.58 -3.29 -27.84
CA LEU A 25 -2.58 -4.04 -27.07
C LEU A 25 -3.98 -3.42 -27.14
N ILE A 26 -4.05 -2.09 -27.22
CA ILE A 26 -5.31 -1.34 -27.30
C ILE A 26 -6.05 -1.65 -28.61
N GLU A 27 -5.33 -1.82 -29.72
CA GLU A 27 -5.88 -2.16 -31.02
C GLU A 27 -6.13 -3.67 -31.20
N GLY A 28 -5.92 -4.48 -30.14
CA GLY A 28 -6.12 -5.93 -30.16
C GLY A 28 -5.02 -6.71 -30.89
N ASN A 29 -3.84 -6.12 -31.07
CA ASN A 29 -2.71 -6.74 -31.77
C ASN A 29 -1.50 -6.88 -30.85
N CYS A 30 -0.66 -7.88 -31.14
CA CYS A 30 0.55 -8.09 -30.39
C CYS A 30 1.55 -6.95 -30.67
N PRO A 31 1.97 -6.18 -29.66
CA PRO A 31 2.93 -5.08 -29.85
C PRO A 31 4.32 -5.55 -30.33
N ASN A 32 4.62 -6.85 -30.21
CA ASN A 32 5.86 -7.44 -30.74
C ASN A 32 5.77 -7.77 -32.24
N CYS A 33 4.77 -8.58 -32.64
CA CYS A 33 4.66 -9.16 -33.99
C CYS A 33 3.46 -8.70 -34.82
N ALA A 34 2.62 -7.80 -34.29
CA ALA A 34 1.39 -7.27 -34.90
C ALA A 34 0.27 -8.30 -35.19
N ALA A 35 0.43 -9.56 -34.77
CA ALA A 35 -0.62 -10.56 -34.93
C ALA A 35 -1.83 -10.27 -34.01
N PRO A 36 -3.07 -10.61 -34.42
CA PRO A 36 -4.24 -10.42 -33.58
C PRO A 36 -4.11 -11.23 -32.28
N ILE A 37 -4.50 -10.62 -31.17
CA ILE A 37 -4.45 -11.25 -29.86
C ILE A 37 -5.75 -12.01 -29.62
N ALA A 38 -5.62 -13.29 -29.30
CA ALA A 38 -6.67 -14.06 -28.66
C ALA A 38 -6.50 -14.00 -27.14
N MET A 39 -7.61 -13.93 -26.39
CA MET A 39 -7.56 -14.05 -24.94
C MET A 39 -7.20 -15.49 -24.55
N ASN A 40 -6.10 -15.66 -23.85
CA ASN A 40 -5.69 -16.94 -23.27
C ASN A 40 -5.23 -16.77 -21.82
N GLN A 41 -5.20 -17.88 -21.08
CA GLN A 41 -4.85 -17.88 -19.66
C GLN A 41 -3.41 -17.42 -19.40
N GLY A 42 -2.49 -17.67 -20.32
CA GLY A 42 -1.07 -17.31 -20.15
C GLY A 42 -0.75 -15.83 -20.42
N ALA A 43 -1.68 -15.06 -20.97
CA ALA A 43 -1.45 -13.71 -21.50
C ALA A 43 -0.21 -13.64 -22.43
N LYS A 44 -0.03 -14.66 -23.26
CA LYS A 44 1.05 -14.75 -24.26
C LYS A 44 0.46 -14.63 -25.66
N CYS A 45 1.17 -13.97 -26.57
CA CYS A 45 0.81 -14.00 -27.98
C CYS A 45 0.98 -15.42 -28.53
N GLU A 46 -0.04 -15.98 -29.18
CA GLU A 46 0.01 -17.35 -29.73
C GLU A 46 1.03 -17.50 -30.87
N TYR A 47 1.36 -16.40 -31.55
CA TYR A 47 2.24 -16.38 -32.71
C TYR A 47 3.72 -16.24 -32.32
N CYS A 48 4.04 -15.22 -31.52
CA CYS A 48 5.44 -14.92 -31.16
C CYS A 48 5.80 -15.25 -29.71
N GLN A 49 4.85 -15.77 -28.92
CA GLN A 49 5.02 -16.15 -27.52
C GLN A 49 5.42 -15.00 -26.58
N ALA A 50 5.34 -13.75 -27.04
CA ALA A 50 5.57 -12.57 -26.22
C ALA A 50 4.58 -12.51 -25.05
N VAL A 51 5.09 -12.32 -23.83
CA VAL A 51 4.28 -12.10 -22.63
C VAL A 51 3.72 -10.68 -22.67
N LEU A 52 2.42 -10.56 -22.87
CA LEU A 52 1.73 -9.29 -23.14
C LEU A 52 1.67 -8.38 -21.90
N ARG A 53 1.73 -8.97 -20.70
CA ARG A 53 1.71 -8.24 -19.41
C ARG A 53 3.09 -7.82 -18.88
N SER A 54 4.17 -8.15 -19.59
CA SER A 54 5.55 -7.94 -19.12
C SER A 54 6.01 -6.47 -19.12
N GLY A 55 5.28 -5.56 -19.79
CA GLY A 55 5.71 -4.19 -19.99
C GLY A 55 6.86 -4.00 -21.00
N GLN A 56 7.37 -5.08 -21.62
CA GLN A 56 8.47 -5.01 -22.60
C GLN A 56 8.05 -4.40 -23.93
N TYR A 57 6.81 -4.64 -24.33
CA TYR A 57 6.34 -4.31 -25.67
C TYR A 57 5.35 -3.14 -25.67
N ASP A 58 4.63 -2.93 -24.56
CA ASP A 58 3.61 -1.89 -24.42
C ASP A 58 3.45 -1.49 -22.93
N TRP A 59 2.68 -0.44 -22.66
CA TRP A 59 2.32 -0.03 -21.30
C TRP A 59 1.32 -1.01 -20.69
N VAL A 60 1.58 -1.42 -19.45
CA VAL A 60 0.73 -2.38 -18.72
C VAL A 60 0.21 -1.71 -17.46
N LEU A 61 -1.10 -1.86 -17.20
CA LEU A 61 -1.71 -1.42 -15.95
C LEU A 61 -1.14 -2.23 -14.78
N ALA A 62 -0.53 -1.55 -13.81
CA ALA A 62 0.08 -2.20 -12.65
C ALA A 62 -0.88 -2.30 -11.46
N GLU A 63 -1.68 -1.26 -11.22
CA GLU A 63 -2.54 -1.16 -10.05
C GLU A 63 -3.78 -0.32 -10.36
N ILE A 64 -4.85 -0.53 -9.59
CA ILE A 64 -5.96 0.41 -9.47
C ILE A 64 -6.11 0.70 -7.97
N THR A 65 -5.74 1.91 -7.55
CA THR A 65 -5.81 2.32 -6.14
C THR A 65 -6.62 3.59 -5.98
N GLN A 66 -7.12 3.83 -4.76
CA GLN A 66 -7.84 5.06 -4.44
C GLN A 66 -6.87 6.24 -4.40
N GLN A 67 -7.29 7.42 -4.89
CA GLN A 67 -6.42 8.60 -4.94
C GLN A 67 -5.88 9.00 -3.56
N GLU A 68 -6.65 8.78 -2.50
CA GLU A 68 -6.26 9.04 -1.10
C GLU A 68 -5.19 8.08 -0.55
N GLU A 69 -5.05 6.91 -1.16
CA GLU A 69 -4.09 5.87 -0.81
C GLU A 69 -2.82 5.95 -1.67
N TRP A 70 -2.96 6.39 -2.92
CA TRP A 70 -1.85 6.48 -3.87
C TRP A 70 -0.76 7.46 -3.43
N ARG A 71 0.50 7.04 -3.57
CA ARG A 71 1.69 7.87 -3.32
C ARG A 71 2.65 7.81 -4.50
N ALA A 72 3.12 8.97 -4.94
CA ALA A 72 4.29 9.06 -5.79
C ALA A 72 5.54 8.78 -4.94
N THR A 73 5.98 7.52 -4.89
CA THR A 73 7.20 7.17 -4.18
C THR A 73 8.41 7.68 -4.98
N ALA A 74 8.87 8.90 -4.67
CA ALA A 74 9.98 9.53 -5.36
C ALA A 74 11.35 8.92 -5.01
N ILE A 75 11.42 8.12 -3.95
CA ILE A 75 12.67 7.59 -3.40
C ILE A 75 12.63 6.06 -3.39
N PRO A 76 13.61 5.37 -4.01
CA PRO A 76 13.67 3.91 -3.97
C PRO A 76 13.78 3.38 -2.53
N PRO A 77 13.10 2.27 -2.19
CA PRO A 77 13.25 1.64 -0.88
C PRO A 77 14.69 1.21 -0.60
N PRO A 78 15.16 1.22 0.67
CA PRO A 78 16.50 0.76 1.03
C PRO A 78 16.82 -0.64 0.50
N GLY A 79 18.02 -0.82 -0.04
CA GLY A 79 18.53 -2.09 -0.57
C GLY A 79 18.14 -2.36 -2.02
N THR A 80 17.23 -1.55 -2.60
CA THR A 80 16.77 -1.77 -3.98
C THR A 80 17.83 -1.40 -5.03
N LYS A 81 18.72 -0.42 -4.80
CA LYS A 81 19.81 -0.19 -5.77
C LYS A 81 20.87 -1.29 -5.67
N ARG A 82 21.18 -1.76 -4.46
CA ARG A 82 22.11 -2.88 -4.26
C ARG A 82 21.65 -4.15 -4.95
N ILE A 83 20.37 -4.54 -4.83
CA ILE A 83 19.90 -5.74 -5.51
C ILE A 83 19.97 -5.58 -7.04
N LEU A 84 19.67 -4.38 -7.57
CA LEU A 84 19.77 -4.08 -9.00
C LEU A 84 21.18 -4.24 -9.58
N GLU A 85 22.24 -4.09 -8.77
CA GLU A 85 23.62 -4.36 -9.20
C GLU A 85 23.83 -5.85 -9.53
N SER A 86 23.19 -6.74 -8.77
CA SER A 86 23.28 -8.20 -8.95
C SER A 86 22.19 -8.81 -9.83
N ASP A 87 21.03 -8.15 -9.87
CA ASP A 87 19.81 -8.54 -10.58
C ASP A 87 19.20 -7.32 -11.31
N PRO A 88 19.68 -7.02 -12.52
CA PRO A 88 19.19 -5.88 -13.31
C PRO A 88 17.70 -5.98 -13.68
N GLY A 89 17.11 -7.18 -13.62
CA GLY A 89 15.69 -7.42 -13.88
C GLY A 89 14.79 -7.19 -12.67
N PHE A 90 15.35 -6.88 -11.50
CA PHE A 90 14.60 -6.66 -10.26
C PHE A 90 13.59 -5.52 -10.43
N SER A 91 12.38 -5.74 -9.93
CA SER A 91 11.29 -4.77 -9.96
C SER A 91 10.55 -4.76 -8.64
N VAL A 92 10.32 -3.58 -8.08
CA VAL A 92 9.54 -3.39 -6.85
C VAL A 92 8.07 -3.78 -7.08
N GLN A 93 7.56 -3.51 -8.28
CA GLN A 93 6.18 -3.81 -8.66
C GLN A 93 5.92 -5.31 -8.77
N ASP A 94 6.94 -6.12 -9.05
CA ASP A 94 6.83 -7.58 -9.01
C ASP A 94 6.68 -8.10 -7.57
N LEU A 95 7.38 -7.47 -6.61
CA LEU A 95 7.20 -7.78 -5.18
C LEU A 95 5.81 -7.40 -4.69
N GLU A 96 5.29 -6.25 -5.10
CA GLU A 96 3.98 -5.74 -4.69
C GLU A 96 2.84 -6.59 -5.29
N ASP A 97 2.93 -6.95 -6.57
CA ASP A 97 2.00 -7.89 -7.22
C ASP A 97 2.05 -9.27 -6.54
N MET A 98 3.25 -9.80 -6.29
CA MET A 98 3.41 -11.09 -5.62
C MET A 98 2.83 -11.08 -4.20
N THR A 99 3.08 -10.02 -3.45
CA THR A 99 2.54 -9.86 -2.09
C THR A 99 1.02 -9.76 -2.11
N SER A 100 0.44 -9.08 -3.11
CA SER A 100 -1.01 -9.03 -3.32
C SER A 100 -1.60 -10.42 -3.55
N VAL A 101 -0.97 -11.23 -4.41
CA VAL A 101 -1.39 -12.63 -4.67
C VAL A 101 -1.30 -13.47 -3.39
N ILE A 102 -0.21 -13.33 -2.62
CA ILE A 102 -0.03 -14.03 -1.35
C ILE A 102 -1.12 -13.62 -0.35
N PHE A 103 -1.44 -12.32 -0.24
CA PHE A 103 -2.49 -11.82 0.66
C PHE A 103 -3.84 -12.48 0.36
N TRP A 104 -4.26 -12.50 -0.91
CA TRP A 104 -5.54 -13.09 -1.29
C TRP A 104 -5.57 -14.61 -1.13
N ARG A 105 -4.44 -15.29 -1.37
CA ARG A 105 -4.29 -16.73 -1.07
C ARG A 105 -4.38 -17.01 0.41
N LYS A 106 -3.79 -16.16 1.26
CA LYS A 106 -3.96 -16.26 2.72
C LYS A 106 -5.42 -16.05 3.12
N ALA A 107 -6.10 -15.04 2.61
CA ALA A 107 -7.51 -14.81 2.90
C ALA A 107 -8.40 -16.00 2.48
N ALA A 108 -8.09 -16.64 1.35
CA ALA A 108 -8.75 -17.88 0.92
C ALA A 108 -8.44 -19.06 1.87
N ALA A 109 -7.18 -19.21 2.29
CA ALA A 109 -6.77 -20.23 3.25
C ALA A 109 -7.46 -20.07 4.61
N ASP A 110 -7.60 -18.83 5.08
CA ASP A 110 -8.30 -18.49 6.33
C ASP A 110 -9.77 -18.87 6.24
N ARG A 111 -10.43 -18.54 5.11
CA ARG A 111 -11.83 -18.89 4.87
C ARG A 111 -12.04 -20.41 4.85
N ILE A 112 -11.27 -21.12 4.03
CA ILE A 112 -11.41 -22.57 3.83
C ILE A 112 -10.87 -23.38 5.03
N GLY A 113 -10.01 -22.77 5.86
CA GLY A 113 -9.34 -23.45 6.97
C GLY A 113 -8.29 -24.46 6.51
N ARG A 114 -7.71 -24.26 5.32
CA ARG A 114 -6.72 -25.16 4.73
C ARG A 114 -5.57 -24.39 4.10
N ILE A 115 -4.37 -24.99 4.12
CA ILE A 115 -3.13 -24.34 3.67
C ILE A 115 -2.95 -24.36 2.15
N ASP A 116 -3.71 -25.18 1.42
CA ASP A 116 -3.57 -25.43 -0.03
C ASP A 116 -3.38 -24.16 -0.88
N PRO A 117 -4.12 -23.05 -0.66
CA PRO A 117 -3.92 -21.84 -1.46
C PRO A 117 -2.52 -21.23 -1.36
N LEU A 118 -1.83 -21.42 -0.23
CA LEU A 118 -0.52 -20.83 0.06
C LEU A 118 0.66 -21.71 -0.35
N ARG A 119 0.47 -23.02 -0.58
CA ARG A 119 1.58 -23.97 -0.77
C ARG A 119 2.55 -23.63 -1.90
N LYS A 120 2.07 -23.00 -2.98
CA LYS A 120 2.88 -22.59 -4.14
C LYS A 120 3.53 -21.22 -4.02
N VAL A 121 3.20 -20.46 -2.98
CA VAL A 121 3.62 -19.06 -2.81
C VAL A 121 4.28 -18.78 -1.46
N ALA A 122 4.34 -19.78 -0.58
CA ALA A 122 4.92 -19.67 0.75
C ALA A 122 5.87 -20.83 1.05
N SER A 123 6.93 -20.54 1.78
CA SER A 123 7.95 -21.53 2.15
C SER A 123 7.33 -22.74 2.86
N PRO A 124 7.90 -23.95 2.68
CA PRO A 124 7.41 -25.16 3.36
C PRO A 124 7.29 -24.99 4.89
N ALA A 125 8.29 -24.38 5.51
CA ALA A 125 8.30 -24.12 6.95
C ALA A 125 7.15 -23.20 7.40
N TRP A 126 6.86 -22.15 6.63
CA TRP A 126 5.71 -21.28 6.92
C TRP A 126 4.37 -22.01 6.72
N CYS A 127 4.26 -22.82 5.66
CA CYS A 127 3.07 -23.62 5.42
C CYS A 127 2.79 -24.60 6.55
N GLU A 128 3.80 -25.29 7.08
CA GLU A 128 3.65 -26.21 8.21
C GLU A 128 3.18 -25.48 9.48
N MET A 129 3.84 -24.39 9.82
CA MET A 129 3.49 -23.58 10.99
C MET A 129 2.04 -23.01 10.88
N TYR A 130 1.68 -22.48 9.70
CA TYR A 130 0.37 -21.88 9.50
C TYR A 130 -0.75 -22.92 9.37
N ALA A 131 -0.48 -24.09 8.79
CA ALA A 131 -1.42 -25.21 8.78
C ALA A 131 -1.75 -25.67 10.20
N ALA A 132 -0.75 -25.73 11.08
CA ALA A 132 -0.98 -26.01 12.50
C ALA A 132 -1.84 -24.92 13.16
N GLU A 133 -1.63 -23.64 12.83
CA GLU A 133 -2.47 -22.54 13.32
C GLU A 133 -3.93 -22.65 12.87
N LEU A 134 -4.17 -22.95 11.60
CA LEU A 134 -5.51 -23.18 11.07
C LEU A 134 -6.20 -24.36 11.79
N ALA A 135 -5.43 -25.38 12.18
CA ALA A 135 -5.89 -26.56 12.89
C ALA A 135 -5.99 -26.41 14.43
N LYS A 136 -5.49 -25.32 15.04
CA LYS A 136 -5.52 -25.10 16.51
C LYS A 136 -6.94 -25.07 17.10
N ASN A 137 -7.94 -24.93 16.25
CA ASN A 137 -9.35 -24.93 16.63
C ASN A 137 -9.84 -26.38 16.77
N PRO A 138 -10.19 -26.86 17.98
CA PRO A 138 -10.75 -28.20 18.17
C PRO A 138 -11.94 -28.48 17.25
N PRO A 139 -12.22 -29.75 16.90
CA PRO A 139 -13.48 -30.11 16.24
C PRO A 139 -14.65 -29.57 17.07
N GLY A 140 -15.49 -28.71 16.48
CA GLY A 140 -16.59 -28.05 17.20
C GLY A 140 -16.30 -26.62 17.68
N SER A 141 -15.11 -26.07 17.44
CA SER A 141 -14.79 -24.68 17.80
C SER A 141 -15.00 -23.68 16.65
N VAL A 142 -15.18 -22.42 17.03
CA VAL A 142 -15.43 -21.30 16.11
C VAL A 142 -14.11 -20.63 15.74
N ARG A 143 -13.82 -20.50 14.44
CA ARG A 143 -12.61 -19.83 13.95
C ARG A 143 -12.91 -18.35 13.72
N LYS A 144 -12.05 -17.45 14.19
CA LYS A 144 -12.17 -16.00 13.89
C LYS A 144 -11.30 -15.65 12.69
N ILE A 145 -11.92 -15.09 11.66
CA ILE A 145 -11.24 -14.69 10.42
C ILE A 145 -11.65 -13.28 10.02
N PHE A 146 -10.97 -12.72 9.02
CA PHE A 146 -11.42 -11.52 8.34
C PHE A 146 -11.99 -11.89 6.96
N CYS A 147 -13.18 -11.38 6.66
CA CYS A 147 -13.82 -11.44 5.35
C CYS A 147 -14.05 -10.02 4.82
N ASP A 148 -14.65 -9.92 3.64
CA ASP A 148 -14.92 -8.65 2.96
C ASP A 148 -13.68 -7.76 2.91
N CYS A 149 -12.54 -8.38 2.63
CA CYS A 149 -11.27 -7.70 2.65
C CYS A 149 -11.19 -6.71 1.48
N ALA A 150 -10.52 -5.58 1.70
CA ALA A 150 -10.13 -4.64 0.68
C ALA A 150 -8.66 -4.28 0.89
N VAL A 151 -7.85 -4.39 -0.16
CA VAL A 151 -6.44 -3.96 -0.12
C VAL A 151 -6.39 -2.49 -0.49
N SER A 152 -5.80 -1.69 0.39
CA SER A 152 -5.64 -0.25 0.22
C SER A 152 -4.32 0.09 -0.47
N SER A 153 -3.21 -0.45 0.06
CA SER A 153 -1.89 -0.26 -0.53
C SER A 153 -1.00 -1.46 -0.28
N VAL A 154 -0.04 -1.67 -1.19
CA VAL A 154 1.03 -2.66 -1.07
C VAL A 154 2.34 -1.96 -1.37
N ASP A 155 3.14 -1.72 -0.33
CA ASP A 155 4.30 -0.85 -0.40
C ASP A 155 5.57 -1.63 -0.01
N THR A 156 6.56 -1.66 -0.91
CA THR A 156 7.87 -2.21 -0.56
C THR A 156 8.64 -1.26 0.36
N LEU A 157 8.96 -1.72 1.57
CA LEU A 157 9.69 -0.95 2.58
C LEU A 157 11.21 -1.11 2.50
N GLY A 158 11.70 -2.17 1.86
CA GLY A 158 13.13 -2.38 1.64
C GLY A 158 13.49 -3.83 1.33
N VAL A 159 14.76 -4.05 1.00
CA VAL A 159 15.34 -5.36 0.69
C VAL A 159 16.61 -5.55 1.54
N ILE A 160 16.66 -6.65 2.27
CA ILE A 160 17.83 -7.11 3.03
C ILE A 160 18.55 -8.16 2.18
N LEU A 161 19.78 -7.87 1.78
CA LEU A 161 20.62 -8.81 1.05
C LEU A 161 21.38 -9.69 2.04
N GLY A 162 21.05 -10.98 2.12
CA GLY A 162 21.85 -11.99 2.80
C GLY A 162 22.67 -12.83 1.84
N ASP A 163 23.62 -13.59 2.39
CA ASP A 163 24.54 -14.44 1.63
C ASP A 163 23.86 -15.66 1.00
N THR A 164 22.85 -16.21 1.69
CA THR A 164 22.10 -17.39 1.23
C THR A 164 20.75 -17.03 0.60
N GLU A 165 20.07 -16.04 1.18
CA GLU A 165 18.76 -15.56 0.75
C GLU A 165 18.69 -14.03 0.89
N HIS A 166 17.94 -13.41 0.00
CA HIS A 166 17.51 -12.02 0.13
C HIS A 166 16.12 -12.00 0.74
N ARG A 167 15.81 -10.95 1.51
CA ARG A 167 14.50 -10.74 2.14
C ARG A 167 13.91 -9.41 1.72
N ALA A 168 12.75 -9.43 1.09
CA ALA A 168 11.98 -8.23 0.78
C ALA A 168 10.94 -7.98 1.88
N LEU A 169 10.84 -6.72 2.30
CA LEU A 169 9.90 -6.25 3.31
C LEU A 169 8.78 -5.50 2.59
N VAL A 170 7.57 -6.04 2.58
CA VAL A 170 6.42 -5.45 1.88
C VAL A 170 5.28 -5.25 2.86
N GLU A 171 4.82 -4.02 3.02
CA GLU A 171 3.68 -3.70 3.88
C GLU A 171 2.39 -3.74 3.08
N VAL A 172 1.39 -4.47 3.59
CA VAL A 172 0.03 -4.45 3.07
C VAL A 172 -0.84 -3.68 4.04
N CYS A 173 -1.41 -2.57 3.57
CA CYS A 173 -2.50 -1.88 4.24
C CYS A 173 -3.81 -2.42 3.69
N TRP A 174 -4.68 -2.91 4.57
CA TRP A 174 -5.93 -3.54 4.15
C TRP A 174 -7.02 -3.33 5.19
N MET A 175 -8.27 -3.42 4.74
CA MET A 175 -9.44 -3.42 5.61
C MET A 175 -10.08 -4.80 5.61
N GLY A 176 -10.64 -5.22 6.74
CA GLY A 176 -11.41 -6.46 6.82
C GLY A 176 -12.50 -6.38 7.88
N ARG A 177 -13.58 -7.12 7.65
CA ARG A 177 -14.66 -7.32 8.63
C ARG A 177 -14.42 -8.64 9.37
N PRO A 178 -14.49 -8.65 10.73
CA PRO A 178 -14.32 -9.88 11.49
C PRO A 178 -15.54 -10.81 11.31
N PHE A 179 -15.27 -12.09 11.10
CA PHE A 179 -16.26 -13.16 10.98
C PHE A 179 -15.88 -14.33 11.89
N GLU A 180 -16.90 -15.09 12.24
CA GLU A 180 -16.78 -16.38 12.89
C GLU A 180 -17.17 -17.48 11.88
N VAL A 181 -16.32 -18.47 11.73
CA VAL A 181 -16.61 -19.70 10.96
C VAL A 181 -17.00 -20.77 11.97
N THR A 182 -18.23 -21.26 11.87
CA THR A 182 -18.70 -22.36 12.72
C THR A 182 -18.03 -23.68 12.33
N PRO A 183 -18.15 -24.74 13.15
CA PRO A 183 -17.69 -26.08 12.80
C PRO A 183 -18.38 -26.70 11.57
N THR A 184 -19.53 -26.15 11.17
CA THR A 184 -20.29 -26.53 9.97
C THR A 184 -19.94 -25.68 8.75
N ASP A 185 -18.84 -24.92 8.81
CA ASP A 185 -18.39 -23.96 7.79
C ASP A 185 -19.39 -22.83 7.49
N GLU A 186 -20.31 -22.53 8.42
CA GLU A 186 -21.18 -21.37 8.30
C GLU A 186 -20.43 -20.09 8.69
N LEU A 187 -20.51 -19.09 7.84
CA LEU A 187 -19.98 -17.75 8.10
C LEU A 187 -21.00 -16.92 8.89
N ARG A 188 -20.62 -16.55 10.12
CA ARG A 188 -21.36 -15.61 10.96
C ARG A 188 -20.62 -14.30 11.02
N SER A 189 -21.22 -13.26 10.46
CA SER A 189 -20.71 -11.90 10.59
C SER A 189 -20.77 -11.49 12.07
N LEU A 190 -19.61 -11.16 12.64
CA LEU A 190 -19.59 -10.48 13.92
C LEU A 190 -20.05 -9.05 13.67
N ARG A 191 -20.99 -8.53 14.49
CA ARG A 191 -21.33 -7.10 14.44
C ARG A 191 -20.03 -6.31 14.69
N GLY A 192 -19.51 -5.69 13.65
CA GLY A 192 -18.23 -5.00 13.66
C GLY A 192 -18.05 -4.17 12.40
N GLU A 193 -17.50 -2.97 12.58
CA GLU A 193 -17.11 -2.09 11.47
C GLU A 193 -15.89 -2.65 10.72
N MET A 194 -15.64 -2.17 9.50
CA MET A 194 -14.42 -2.52 8.77
C MET A 194 -13.21 -2.00 9.53
N THR A 195 -12.25 -2.89 9.84
CA THR A 195 -11.04 -2.51 10.57
C THR A 195 -9.87 -2.37 9.60
N VAL A 196 -9.17 -1.23 9.65
CA VAL A 196 -7.92 -1.02 8.92
C VAL A 196 -6.79 -1.73 9.66
N ARG A 197 -5.98 -2.50 8.94
CA ARG A 197 -4.83 -3.25 9.45
C ARG A 197 -3.61 -3.03 8.56
N ARG A 198 -2.43 -3.15 9.17
CA ARG A 198 -1.14 -3.15 8.47
C ARG A 198 -0.36 -4.41 8.81
N SER A 199 0.01 -5.15 7.78
CA SER A 199 0.74 -6.40 7.91
C SER A 199 2.02 -6.31 7.11
N LEU A 200 3.15 -6.58 7.77
CA LEU A 200 4.44 -6.71 7.12
C LEU A 200 4.60 -8.14 6.61
N PHE A 201 4.64 -8.31 5.30
CA PHE A 201 4.99 -9.54 4.62
C PHE A 201 6.49 -9.55 4.37
N VAL A 202 7.14 -10.62 4.81
CA VAL A 202 8.56 -10.88 4.53
C VAL A 202 8.62 -11.94 3.46
N LEU A 203 9.08 -11.54 2.27
CA LEU A 203 9.29 -12.46 1.15
C LEU A 203 10.77 -12.83 1.09
N ALA A 204 11.08 -14.08 0.74
CA ALA A 204 12.44 -14.57 0.56
C ALA A 204 12.68 -15.06 -0.86
N ARG A 205 13.92 -14.90 -1.33
CA ARG A 205 14.41 -15.48 -2.58
C ARG A 205 15.88 -15.84 -2.40
N ASN A 206 16.33 -16.95 -2.99
CA ASN A 206 17.71 -17.39 -2.87
C ASN A 206 18.67 -16.35 -3.46
N ALA A 207 19.81 -16.15 -2.81
CA ALA A 207 20.84 -15.25 -3.30
C ALA A 207 21.36 -15.75 -4.66
N GLY A 208 21.61 -14.81 -5.58
CA GLY A 208 22.07 -15.12 -6.94
C GLY A 208 20.96 -15.46 -7.95
N VAL A 209 19.71 -15.64 -7.51
CA VAL A 209 18.56 -15.76 -8.43
C VAL A 209 18.28 -14.41 -9.07
N ARG A 210 18.20 -14.38 -10.40
CA ARG A 210 17.92 -13.18 -11.21
C ARG A 210 16.49 -13.17 -11.70
N SER A 211 15.86 -11.99 -11.67
CA SER A 211 14.54 -11.76 -12.24
C SER A 211 14.58 -11.84 -13.77
N THR A 212 13.59 -12.52 -14.34
CA THR A 212 13.37 -12.53 -15.79
C THR A 212 12.51 -11.32 -16.16
N PRO A 213 12.97 -10.41 -17.03
CA PRO A 213 12.18 -9.23 -17.42
C PRO A 213 10.82 -9.55 -18.07
N GLY A 214 10.59 -10.79 -18.48
CA GLY A 214 9.34 -11.24 -19.13
C GLY A 214 8.25 -11.70 -18.16
N ASP A 215 8.60 -11.92 -16.89
CA ASP A 215 7.70 -12.51 -15.89
C ASP A 215 7.07 -11.47 -14.96
N SER A 216 7.40 -10.18 -15.15
CA SER A 216 6.91 -9.08 -14.32
C SER A 216 5.38 -8.98 -14.36
N ILE A 217 4.73 -8.92 -13.18
CA ILE A 217 3.27 -8.85 -13.01
C ILE A 217 2.52 -10.10 -13.54
N SER A 218 3.18 -11.25 -13.46
CA SER A 218 2.57 -12.56 -13.71
C SER A 218 2.55 -13.43 -12.45
N SER A 219 2.33 -12.82 -11.28
CA SER A 219 2.55 -13.49 -9.99
C SER A 219 1.62 -14.67 -9.73
N ALA A 220 0.47 -14.74 -10.40
CA ALA A 220 -0.46 -15.88 -10.31
C ALA A 220 -0.11 -17.07 -11.23
N HIS A 221 0.94 -16.99 -12.06
CA HIS A 221 1.32 -18.03 -13.02
C HIS A 221 2.68 -18.63 -12.67
N CYS A 222 2.91 -19.85 -13.14
CA CYS A 222 4.20 -20.51 -13.06
C CYS A 222 5.22 -19.75 -13.93
N PRO A 223 6.38 -19.33 -13.39
CA PRO A 223 7.41 -18.64 -14.19
C PRO A 223 8.04 -19.55 -15.26
N ASN A 224 8.01 -20.87 -15.07
CA ASN A 224 8.62 -21.81 -16.02
C ASN A 224 7.69 -22.09 -17.23
N CYS A 225 6.48 -22.59 -17.01
CA CYS A 225 5.57 -22.96 -18.11
C CYS A 225 4.52 -21.89 -18.46
N GLY A 226 4.28 -20.91 -17.58
CA GLY A 226 3.21 -19.92 -17.73
C GLY A 226 1.81 -20.42 -17.39
N GLY A 227 1.66 -21.64 -16.86
CA GLY A 227 0.37 -22.17 -16.40
C GLY A 227 -0.16 -21.40 -15.20
N ALA A 228 -1.47 -21.13 -15.17
CA ALA A 228 -2.13 -20.49 -14.04
C ALA A 228 -2.03 -21.40 -12.80
N THR A 229 -1.55 -20.88 -11.68
CA THR A 229 -1.31 -21.70 -10.50
C THR A 229 -2.59 -21.86 -9.69
N MET A 230 -3.11 -23.08 -9.62
CA MET A 230 -4.29 -23.41 -8.84
C MET A 230 -3.92 -23.76 -7.39
N ALA A 231 -4.90 -23.70 -6.48
CA ALA A 231 -4.73 -24.22 -5.13
C ALA A 231 -4.76 -25.75 -5.17
N ASP A 232 -3.71 -26.38 -4.64
CA ASP A 232 -3.64 -27.83 -4.46
C ASP A 232 -2.76 -28.17 -3.23
N THR A 233 -2.53 -29.47 -3.02
CA THR A 233 -1.73 -29.98 -1.89
C THR A 233 -0.23 -29.92 -2.15
N SER A 234 0.22 -29.47 -3.32
CA SER A 234 1.61 -29.48 -3.77
C SER A 234 2.25 -28.09 -3.70
N GLY A 235 3.56 -28.04 -3.44
CA GLY A 235 4.37 -26.83 -3.63
C GLY A 235 4.82 -26.61 -5.09
N ALA A 236 4.48 -27.53 -6.00
CA ALA A 236 4.93 -27.55 -7.37
C ALA A 236 3.80 -27.27 -8.36
N CYS A 237 4.15 -26.79 -9.57
CA CYS A 237 3.21 -26.57 -10.65
C CYS A 237 2.52 -27.88 -11.08
N GLU A 238 1.22 -27.83 -11.26
CA GLU A 238 0.38 -28.95 -11.71
C GLU A 238 0.65 -29.35 -13.16
N PHE A 239 1.22 -28.46 -13.97
CA PHE A 239 1.47 -28.69 -15.40
C PHE A 239 2.89 -29.17 -15.70
N CYS A 240 3.89 -28.54 -15.08
CA CYS A 240 5.31 -28.79 -15.38
C CYS A 240 6.12 -29.27 -14.17
N HIS A 241 5.46 -29.50 -13.02
CA HIS A 241 6.05 -30.03 -11.78
C HIS A 241 7.23 -29.23 -11.20
N THR A 242 7.43 -28.01 -11.69
CA THR A 242 8.43 -27.09 -11.16
C THR A 242 8.07 -26.70 -9.74
N VAL A 243 9.01 -26.82 -8.80
CA VAL A 243 8.84 -26.36 -7.41
C VAL A 243 8.77 -24.83 -7.40
N LEU A 244 7.75 -24.28 -6.74
CA LEU A 244 7.46 -22.83 -6.79
C LEU A 244 7.70 -22.12 -5.46
N ASN A 245 7.93 -22.87 -4.39
CA ASN A 245 7.83 -22.38 -3.02
C ASN A 245 9.16 -22.40 -2.24
N ASP A 246 10.28 -22.60 -2.92
CA ASP A 246 11.61 -22.76 -2.33
C ASP A 246 12.56 -21.56 -2.54
N GLY A 247 12.06 -20.48 -3.16
CA GLY A 247 12.85 -19.27 -3.42
C GLY A 247 13.85 -19.39 -4.56
N THR A 248 13.89 -20.50 -5.32
CA THR A 248 14.84 -20.70 -6.43
C THR A 248 14.46 -19.97 -7.72
N LEU A 249 13.17 -19.69 -7.90
CA LEU A 249 12.65 -19.03 -9.10
C LEU A 249 12.07 -17.64 -8.80
N ARG A 250 11.35 -17.49 -7.69
CA ARG A 250 10.68 -16.24 -7.33
C ARG A 250 10.70 -16.01 -5.83
N TRP A 251 10.27 -14.80 -5.46
CA TRP A 251 9.99 -14.43 -4.09
C TRP A 251 8.84 -15.26 -3.52
N VAL A 252 9.05 -15.87 -2.35
CA VAL A 252 8.06 -16.69 -1.64
C VAL A 252 7.83 -16.13 -0.25
N LEU A 253 6.61 -16.27 0.27
CA LEU A 253 6.28 -15.85 1.63
C LEU A 253 7.10 -16.63 2.64
N ARG A 254 7.74 -15.89 3.55
CA ARG A 254 8.52 -16.46 4.64
C ARG A 254 7.88 -16.19 5.99
N ASP A 255 7.53 -14.93 6.26
CA ASP A 255 6.98 -14.51 7.54
C ASP A 255 5.89 -13.44 7.32
N ILE A 256 4.93 -13.34 8.25
CA ILE A 256 3.98 -12.22 8.35
C ILE A 256 3.99 -11.69 9.77
N PHE A 257 4.14 -10.38 9.93
CA PHE A 257 4.09 -9.71 11.23
C PHE A 257 3.06 -8.58 11.23
N PRO A 258 2.39 -8.28 12.37
CA PRO A 258 1.76 -6.99 12.57
C PRO A 258 2.80 -5.88 12.35
N SER A 259 2.47 -4.83 11.60
CA SER A 259 3.46 -3.80 11.26
C SER A 259 4.02 -3.09 12.51
N GLY A 260 3.26 -3.00 13.60
CA GLY A 260 3.71 -2.40 14.87
C GLY A 260 4.62 -3.28 15.74
N SER A 261 4.82 -4.55 15.39
CA SER A 261 5.60 -5.52 16.17
C SER A 261 7.09 -5.17 16.26
N ASN A 262 7.78 -5.74 17.25
CA ASN A 262 9.23 -5.53 17.42
C ASN A 262 10.00 -6.17 16.26
N GLU A 263 9.57 -7.35 15.83
CA GLU A 263 10.10 -8.10 14.69
C GLU A 263 10.06 -7.26 13.41
N ALA A 264 8.91 -6.63 13.13
CA ALA A 264 8.77 -5.74 11.99
C ALA A 264 9.67 -4.50 12.09
N ARG A 265 9.82 -3.93 13.29
CA ARG A 265 10.70 -2.78 13.53
C ARG A 265 12.17 -3.14 13.30
N ASP A 266 12.61 -4.28 13.80
CA ASP A 266 13.99 -4.74 13.69
C ASP A 266 14.36 -5.05 12.24
N LEU A 267 13.46 -5.69 11.49
CA LEU A 267 13.67 -5.95 10.06
C LEU A 267 13.80 -4.65 9.26
N ARG A 268 12.92 -3.68 9.50
CA ARG A 268 13.02 -2.35 8.84
C ARG A 268 14.32 -1.65 9.21
N ALA A 269 14.72 -1.69 10.48
CA ALA A 269 15.98 -1.11 10.93
C ALA A 269 17.19 -1.77 10.23
N ARG A 270 17.17 -3.10 10.06
CA ARG A 270 18.22 -3.82 9.33
C ARG A 270 18.31 -3.43 7.87
N ALA A 271 17.19 -3.37 7.14
CA ALA A 271 17.19 -2.94 5.74
C ALA A 271 17.82 -1.56 5.54
N ILE A 272 17.61 -0.68 6.53
CA ILE A 272 18.19 0.67 6.59
C ILE A 272 19.70 0.61 6.87
N VAL A 273 20.12 -0.11 7.91
CA VAL A 273 21.54 -0.23 8.33
C VAL A 273 22.39 -0.82 7.21
N ASP A 274 21.86 -1.79 6.48
CA ASP A 274 22.55 -2.44 5.37
C ASP A 274 22.65 -1.53 4.13
N SER A 275 21.96 -0.39 4.09
CA SER A 275 21.90 0.51 2.93
C SER A 275 22.18 1.99 3.25
N PRO A 276 23.31 2.33 3.92
CA PRO A 276 23.53 3.66 4.49
C PRO A 276 23.78 4.76 3.45
N ARG A 277 24.28 4.44 2.24
CA ARG A 277 24.48 5.41 1.14
C ARG A 277 23.16 5.87 0.52
N GLU A 278 22.20 4.96 0.37
CA GLU A 278 20.86 5.27 -0.12
C GLU A 278 20.09 6.14 0.89
N MET A 279 20.43 6.03 2.18
CA MET A 279 19.86 6.91 3.21
C MET A 279 20.22 8.38 3.08
N ALA A 280 21.42 8.73 2.59
CA ALA A 280 21.85 10.13 2.51
C ALA A 280 21.00 10.90 1.48
N GLU A 281 20.63 10.24 0.38
CA GLU A 281 19.67 10.74 -0.62
C GLU A 281 18.22 10.69 -0.09
N PHE A 282 17.86 9.65 0.67
CA PHE A 282 16.57 9.50 1.36
C PHE A 282 16.35 10.51 2.52
N ARG A 283 17.40 11.15 3.03
CA ARG A 283 17.30 12.18 4.10
C ARG A 283 17.16 13.61 3.56
N GLY A 284 17.64 13.88 2.35
CA GLY A 284 17.65 15.21 1.70
C GLY A 284 16.31 15.59 1.06
N VAL A 285 15.53 14.60 0.64
CA VAL A 285 14.12 14.73 0.26
C VAL A 285 13.36 14.02 1.38
N GLY A 286 12.44 14.71 2.06
CA GLY A 286 11.79 14.18 3.27
C GLY A 286 11.35 12.71 3.12
N SER A 287 11.67 11.88 4.11
CA SER A 287 11.27 10.46 4.12
C SER A 287 9.81 10.33 3.69
N PRO A 288 9.48 9.42 2.74
CA PRO A 288 8.10 9.16 2.40
C PRO A 288 7.44 8.67 3.68
N ALA A 289 6.52 9.48 4.20
CA ALA A 289 5.75 9.11 5.36
C ALA A 289 5.07 7.77 5.03
N SER A 290 5.36 6.73 5.81
CA SER A 290 4.78 5.39 5.75
C SER A 290 3.30 5.36 6.17
N SER A 291 2.54 6.38 5.79
CA SER A 291 1.12 6.48 6.03
C SER A 291 0.52 7.44 5.00
N GLY A 292 -0.41 6.96 4.17
CA GLY A 292 -1.46 7.76 3.52
C GLY A 292 -1.95 8.93 4.41
N GLY A 293 -2.58 9.95 3.83
CA GLY A 293 -3.25 10.99 4.63
C GLY A 293 -4.19 10.38 5.68
N THR A 294 -4.75 9.20 5.38
CA THR A 294 -5.52 8.32 6.28
C THR A 294 -4.78 7.84 7.53
N GLY A 295 -3.49 7.54 7.47
CA GLY A 295 -2.75 7.07 8.65
C GLY A 295 -2.27 8.21 9.56
N ALA A 296 -1.87 9.35 8.98
CA ALA A 296 -1.62 10.57 9.76
C ALA A 296 -2.91 11.04 10.46
N LEU A 297 -4.04 10.98 9.75
CA LEU A 297 -5.35 11.28 10.32
C LEU A 297 -5.77 10.26 11.38
N ALA A 298 -5.64 8.95 11.15
CA ALA A 298 -5.98 7.92 12.13
C ALA A 298 -5.14 8.04 13.42
N TRP A 299 -3.83 8.31 13.27
CA TRP A 299 -2.94 8.60 14.40
C TRP A 299 -3.39 9.81 15.21
N MET A 300 -3.80 10.89 14.53
CA MET A 300 -4.25 12.10 15.21
C MET A 300 -5.62 11.96 15.82
N ILE A 301 -6.59 11.36 15.13
CA ILE A 301 -7.88 11.02 15.70
C ILE A 301 -7.67 10.26 17.02
N SER A 302 -6.83 9.22 17.02
CA SER A 302 -6.50 8.49 18.24
C SER A 302 -5.83 9.38 19.30
N SER A 303 -4.81 10.15 18.91
CA SER A 303 -4.10 11.03 19.83
C SER A 303 -5.04 12.07 20.46
N VAL A 304 -6.00 12.57 19.70
CA VAL A 304 -7.01 13.54 20.13
C VAL A 304 -8.04 12.89 21.05
N VAL A 305 -8.53 11.69 20.71
CA VAL A 305 -9.40 10.87 21.57
C VAL A 305 -8.73 10.62 22.92
N SER A 306 -7.47 10.14 22.92
CA SER A 306 -6.72 9.84 24.14
C SER A 306 -6.45 11.07 25.01
N ASN A 307 -6.50 12.26 24.41
CA ASN A 307 -6.33 13.53 25.11
C ASN A 307 -7.66 14.21 25.52
N GLY A 308 -8.81 13.55 25.30
CA GLY A 308 -10.13 14.01 25.70
C GLY A 308 -10.75 15.09 24.79
N GLY A 309 -10.22 15.28 23.57
CA GLY A 309 -10.57 16.40 22.71
C GLY A 309 -11.75 16.18 21.74
N VAL A 310 -12.25 14.95 21.55
CA VAL A 310 -13.23 14.67 20.48
C VAL A 310 -14.65 15.22 20.75
N SER A 311 -14.95 15.65 21.98
CA SER A 311 -16.25 16.21 22.33
C SER A 311 -16.50 17.62 21.78
N ASP A 312 -15.47 18.30 21.27
CA ASP A 312 -15.56 19.68 20.78
C ASP A 312 -15.81 19.74 19.26
N ASP A 313 -16.75 20.59 18.84
CA ASP A 313 -17.14 20.73 17.43
C ASP A 313 -16.02 21.29 16.55
N SER A 314 -15.19 22.21 17.07
CA SER A 314 -14.03 22.75 16.34
C SER A 314 -13.04 21.64 16.03
N ILE A 315 -12.79 20.73 16.99
CA ILE A 315 -11.89 19.59 16.78
C ILE A 315 -12.47 18.62 15.75
N ARG A 316 -13.78 18.34 15.78
CA ARG A 316 -14.41 17.44 14.81
C ARG A 316 -14.35 18.03 13.40
N ASP A 317 -14.61 19.32 13.25
CA ASP A 317 -14.53 20.02 11.97
C ASP A 317 -13.09 20.06 11.44
N MET A 318 -12.11 20.29 12.31
CA MET A 318 -10.69 20.21 11.97
C MET A 318 -10.29 18.81 11.45
N LEU A 319 -10.73 17.75 12.13
CA LEU A 319 -10.47 16.37 11.71
C LEU A 319 -11.17 16.04 10.38
N ARG A 320 -12.39 16.52 10.16
CA ARG A 320 -13.12 16.37 8.89
C ARG A 320 -12.44 17.13 7.75
N ALA A 321 -11.96 18.35 7.99
CA ALA A 321 -11.21 19.11 7.00
C ALA A 321 -9.86 18.46 6.67
N ALA A 322 -9.18 17.90 7.67
CA ALA A 322 -7.96 17.11 7.47
C ALA A 322 -8.24 15.85 6.63
N GLY A 323 -9.37 15.18 6.89
CA GLY A 323 -9.86 14.07 6.08
C GLY A 323 -10.16 14.48 4.65
N LYS A 324 -10.94 15.54 4.44
CA LYS A 324 -11.28 16.06 3.11
C LYS A 324 -10.05 16.42 2.29
N LYS A 325 -9.05 17.07 2.91
CA LYS A 325 -7.76 17.37 2.26
C LYS A 325 -7.00 16.09 1.88
N SER A 326 -7.17 15.04 2.66
CA SER A 326 -6.61 13.71 2.40
C SER A 326 -7.45 12.88 1.43
N GLY A 327 -8.56 13.41 0.91
CA GLY A 327 -9.48 12.71 -0.01
C GLY A 327 -10.60 11.91 0.67
N LEU A 328 -10.63 11.85 2.00
CA LEU A 328 -11.57 11.03 2.77
C LEU A 328 -12.94 11.69 2.88
N ALA A 329 -13.99 10.91 2.61
CA ALA A 329 -15.37 11.30 2.89
C ALA A 329 -15.60 11.52 4.40
N GLU A 330 -16.44 12.49 4.75
CA GLU A 330 -16.75 12.83 6.15
C GLU A 330 -17.26 11.61 6.95
N ALA A 331 -18.07 10.75 6.33
CA ALA A 331 -18.57 9.52 6.95
C ALA A 331 -17.44 8.54 7.33
N LYS A 332 -16.35 8.50 6.54
CA LYS A 332 -15.17 7.66 6.81
C LYS A 332 -14.35 8.24 7.96
N VAL A 333 -14.23 9.57 8.05
CA VAL A 333 -13.61 10.27 9.18
C VAL A 333 -14.39 10.04 10.49
N ASP A 334 -15.71 10.16 10.45
CA ASP A 334 -16.57 9.92 11.61
C ASP A 334 -16.52 8.46 12.08
N THR A 335 -16.34 7.52 11.15
CA THR A 335 -16.09 6.11 11.45
C THR A 335 -14.75 5.92 12.16
N LEU A 336 -13.67 6.57 11.67
CA LEU A 336 -12.37 6.55 12.34
C LEU A 336 -12.43 7.14 13.75
N ILE A 337 -13.16 8.26 13.94
CA ILE A 337 -13.36 8.89 15.25
C ILE A 337 -14.04 7.92 16.24
N ARG A 338 -15.12 7.26 15.81
CA ARG A 338 -15.85 6.28 16.63
C ARG A 338 -14.99 5.05 16.95
N SER A 339 -14.30 4.51 15.94
CA SER A 339 -13.39 3.36 16.10
C SER A 339 -12.24 3.66 17.08
N ALA A 340 -11.70 4.88 17.05
CA ALA A 340 -10.67 5.31 18.00
C ALA A 340 -11.23 5.50 19.42
N ALA A 341 -12.43 6.08 19.57
CA ALA A 341 -13.12 6.20 20.87
C ALA A 341 -13.43 4.83 21.50
N ALA A 342 -13.75 3.83 20.68
CA ALA A 342 -13.98 2.46 21.12
C ALA A 342 -12.70 1.66 21.42
N GLY A 343 -11.50 2.22 21.17
CA GLY A 343 -10.24 1.51 21.33
C GLY A 343 -10.02 0.36 20.34
N GLN A 344 -10.77 0.34 19.23
CA GLN A 344 -10.77 -0.74 18.23
C GLN A 344 -9.86 -0.47 17.02
N MET A 345 -9.01 0.55 17.12
CA MET A 345 -8.12 0.97 16.04
C MET A 345 -6.67 0.56 16.35
N GLU A 346 -6.03 -0.12 15.39
CA GLU A 346 -4.57 -0.32 15.41
C GLU A 346 -3.90 0.94 14.86
N ILE A 347 -3.36 1.75 15.77
CA ILE A 347 -2.94 3.12 15.47
C ILE A 347 -1.51 3.12 14.91
N PRO A 348 -1.26 3.63 13.68
CA PRO A 348 0.10 3.83 13.21
C PRO A 348 0.80 4.82 14.12
N GLN A 349 1.90 4.41 14.73
CA GLN A 349 2.76 5.31 15.50
C GLN A 349 3.77 5.94 14.55
N PRO A 350 4.04 7.26 14.65
CA PRO A 350 5.12 7.88 13.90
C PRO A 350 6.43 7.19 14.28
N SER A 351 7.16 6.70 13.29
CA SER A 351 8.39 5.93 13.44
C SER A 351 9.53 6.78 14.01
N ASN A 352 9.44 8.11 13.94
CA ASN A 352 10.41 9.05 14.47
C ASN A 352 9.78 10.45 14.70
N PRO A 353 10.43 11.33 15.50
CA PRO A 353 9.93 12.69 15.76
C PRO A 353 9.75 13.54 14.49
N LYS A 354 10.57 13.32 13.45
CA LYS A 354 10.45 14.05 12.17
C LYS A 354 9.13 13.71 11.45
N GLN A 355 8.71 12.45 11.49
CA GLN A 355 7.44 11.99 10.94
C GLN A 355 6.26 12.52 11.76
N ALA A 356 6.35 12.49 13.10
CA ALA A 356 5.35 13.10 13.97
C ALA A 356 5.16 14.60 13.65
N ARG A 357 6.26 15.33 13.45
CA ARG A 357 6.25 16.74 13.04
C ARG A 357 5.56 16.96 11.68
N SER A 358 5.82 16.08 10.71
CA SER A 358 5.19 16.15 9.38
C SER A 358 3.68 15.95 9.46
N TRP A 359 3.22 14.95 10.23
CA TRP A 359 1.80 14.68 10.41
C TRP A 359 1.09 15.80 11.16
N LEU A 360 1.73 16.37 12.20
CA LEU A 360 1.20 17.53 12.92
C LEU A 360 1.08 18.76 12.01
N LEU A 361 2.01 18.96 11.08
CA LEU A 361 1.95 20.06 10.12
C LEU A 361 0.77 19.94 9.17
N GLU A 362 0.53 18.75 8.61
CA GLU A 362 -0.60 18.55 7.69
C GLU A 362 -1.94 18.90 8.32
N ILE A 363 -2.12 18.56 9.59
CA ILE A 363 -3.35 18.80 10.34
C ILE A 363 -3.44 20.23 10.85
N ALA A 364 -2.33 20.82 11.30
CA ALA A 364 -2.30 22.24 11.62
C ALA A 364 -2.71 23.09 10.40
N ILE A 365 -2.29 22.71 9.18
CA ILE A 365 -2.75 23.36 7.95
C ILE A 365 -4.26 23.15 7.74
N ALA A 366 -4.77 21.94 7.99
CA ALA A 366 -6.20 21.66 7.85
C ALA A 366 -7.08 22.48 8.82
N ALA A 367 -6.62 22.69 10.05
CA ALA A 367 -7.29 23.56 11.04
C ALA A 367 -7.44 25.01 10.55
N HIS A 368 -6.51 25.49 9.72
CA HIS A 368 -6.64 26.82 9.13
C HIS A 368 -7.70 26.91 8.03
N LEU A 369 -8.13 25.78 7.45
CA LEU A 369 -9.16 25.74 6.41
C LEU A 369 -10.59 25.83 7.01
N THR A 370 -10.76 25.57 8.30
CA THR A 370 -12.07 25.54 8.99
C THR A 370 -12.42 26.83 9.73
N GLY A 371 -11.60 27.88 9.62
CA GLY A 371 -11.83 29.15 10.32
C GLY A 371 -10.62 29.67 11.12
N GLY A 372 -9.48 28.98 11.02
CA GLY A 372 -8.26 29.34 11.72
C GLY A 372 -8.05 28.51 12.99
N LEU A 373 -6.78 28.35 13.37
CA LEU A 373 -6.39 27.53 14.50
C LEU A 373 -6.94 28.10 15.82
N SER A 374 -7.87 27.40 16.45
CA SER A 374 -8.43 27.78 17.75
C SER A 374 -7.43 27.56 18.89
N LYS A 375 -7.62 28.22 20.04
CA LYS A 375 -6.76 28.02 21.23
C LYS A 375 -6.78 26.56 21.70
N LEU A 376 -7.93 25.91 21.56
CA LEU A 376 -8.16 24.53 21.98
C LEU A 376 -7.42 23.56 21.03
N GLU A 377 -7.48 23.81 19.72
CA GLU A 377 -6.73 23.07 18.70
C GLU A 377 -5.21 23.24 18.85
N ALA A 378 -4.74 24.46 19.11
CA ALA A 378 -3.31 24.72 19.36
C ALA A 378 -2.80 23.99 20.61
N THR A 379 -3.60 23.95 21.66
CA THR A 379 -3.28 23.23 22.91
C THR A 379 -3.20 21.73 22.66
N LEU A 380 -4.13 21.19 21.88
CA LEU A 380 -4.18 19.79 21.49
C LEU A 380 -2.95 19.39 20.67
N ILE A 381 -2.61 20.14 19.61
CA ILE A 381 -1.41 19.93 18.79
C ILE A 381 -0.15 19.95 19.65
N THR A 382 -0.08 20.86 20.63
CA THR A 382 1.04 20.93 21.57
C THR A 382 1.12 19.71 22.48
N LYS A 383 -0.02 19.22 22.97
CA LYS A 383 -0.09 18.04 23.84
C LYS A 383 0.33 16.77 23.08
N VAL A 384 -0.15 16.61 21.84
CA VAL A 384 0.25 15.51 20.96
C VAL A 384 1.73 15.62 20.57
N GLY A 385 2.24 16.82 20.29
CA GLY A 385 3.67 17.01 20.01
C GLY A 385 4.55 16.52 21.16
N LYS A 386 4.20 16.90 22.40
CA LYS A 386 4.94 16.48 23.60
C LYS A 386 4.91 14.97 23.82
N SER A 387 3.79 14.29 23.57
CA SER A 387 3.70 12.82 23.72
C SER A 387 4.59 12.07 22.72
N HIS A 388 5.08 12.75 21.67
CA HIS A 388 5.98 12.20 20.65
C HIS A 388 7.36 12.84 20.64
N GLN A 389 7.83 13.31 21.81
CA GLN A 389 9.18 13.80 22.03
C GLN A 389 9.54 15.05 21.20
N LEU A 390 8.55 15.81 20.72
CA LEU A 390 8.79 17.10 20.08
C LEU A 390 8.99 18.18 21.14
N THR A 391 9.97 19.06 20.91
CA THR A 391 10.21 20.20 21.79
C THR A 391 9.13 21.27 21.59
N ALA A 392 9.02 22.19 22.54
CA ALA A 392 8.12 23.35 22.39
C ALA A 392 8.47 24.19 21.14
N ALA A 393 9.75 24.27 20.79
CA ALA A 393 10.23 24.96 19.59
C ALA A 393 9.80 24.23 18.30
N ASP A 394 9.81 22.90 18.29
CA ASP A 394 9.35 22.12 17.13
C ASP A 394 7.86 22.32 16.87
N VAL A 395 7.04 22.34 17.92
CA VAL A 395 5.60 22.59 17.82
C VAL A 395 5.33 24.02 17.35
N ASP A 396 6.00 25.01 17.94
CA ASP A 396 5.85 26.41 17.52
C ASP A 396 6.23 26.62 16.04
N TYR A 397 7.30 25.94 15.58
CA TYR A 397 7.66 25.92 14.18
C TYR A 397 6.54 25.34 13.31
N VAL A 398 5.93 24.21 13.72
CA VAL A 398 4.82 23.58 12.99
C VAL A 398 3.65 24.55 12.85
N LEU A 399 3.25 25.20 13.94
CA LEU A 399 2.13 26.15 13.93
C LEU A 399 2.41 27.36 13.03
N LYS A 400 3.64 27.90 13.07
CA LYS A 400 4.07 29.00 12.19
C LYS A 400 4.06 28.60 10.72
N CYS A 401 4.59 27.42 10.40
CA CYS A 401 4.60 26.91 9.03
C CYS A 401 3.19 26.65 8.52
N ALA A 402 2.32 26.09 9.35
CA ALA A 402 0.93 25.84 9.00
C ALA A 402 0.19 27.13 8.64
N ARG A 403 0.36 28.19 9.44
CA ARG A 403 -0.20 29.51 9.18
C ARG A 403 0.30 30.10 7.86
N HIS A 404 1.61 29.99 7.60
CA HIS A 404 2.22 30.51 6.38
C HIS A 404 1.72 29.78 5.13
N GLU A 405 1.60 28.46 5.20
CA GLU A 405 1.13 27.64 4.08
C GLU A 405 -0.35 27.87 3.79
N ALA A 406 -1.18 27.97 4.83
CA ALA A 406 -2.59 28.33 4.70
C ALA A 406 -2.78 29.73 4.07
N TYR A 407 -1.96 30.71 4.47
CA TYR A 407 -1.99 32.05 3.88
C TYR A 407 -1.63 32.03 2.38
N LYS A 408 -0.61 31.25 1.99
CA LYS A 408 -0.24 31.07 0.58
C LYS A 408 -1.38 30.45 -0.22
N GLN A 409 -2.02 29.41 0.31
CA GLN A 409 -3.14 28.73 -0.35
C GLN A 409 -4.30 29.69 -0.57
N ALA A 410 -4.76 30.39 0.47
CA ALA A 410 -5.81 31.39 0.36
C ALA A 410 -5.48 32.51 -0.65
N THR A 411 -4.21 32.96 -0.67
CA THR A 411 -3.75 33.96 -1.65
C THR A 411 -3.79 33.42 -3.08
N SER A 412 -3.43 32.15 -3.27
CA SER A 412 -3.44 31.49 -4.58
C SER A 412 -4.85 31.29 -5.12
N GLU A 413 -5.80 30.90 -4.27
CA GLU A 413 -7.21 30.75 -4.60
C GLU A 413 -7.85 32.08 -4.96
N LEU A 414 -7.57 33.15 -4.19
CA LEU A 414 -8.02 34.51 -4.52
C LEU A 414 -7.46 34.99 -5.87
N ARG A 415 -6.22 34.63 -6.22
CA ARG A 415 -5.63 34.95 -7.52
C ARG A 415 -6.27 34.15 -8.65
N ALA A 416 -6.58 32.88 -8.43
CA ALA A 416 -7.28 32.02 -9.39
C ALA A 416 -8.71 32.53 -9.66
N ALA A 417 -9.49 32.79 -8.60
CA ALA A 417 -10.85 33.33 -8.70
C ALA A 417 -10.90 34.69 -9.42
N LYS A 418 -9.89 35.56 -9.20
CA LYS A 418 -9.76 36.84 -9.94
C LYS A 418 -9.47 36.63 -11.42
N ARG A 419 -8.68 35.62 -11.80
CA ARG A 419 -8.40 35.28 -13.20
C ARG A 419 -9.63 34.72 -13.90
N GLU A 420 -10.38 33.85 -13.24
CA GLU A 420 -11.64 33.31 -13.77
C GLU A 420 -12.70 34.40 -13.94
N SER A 421 -12.83 35.31 -12.96
CA SER A 421 -13.75 36.46 -13.05
C SER A 421 -13.38 37.42 -14.20
N ALA A 422 -12.09 37.61 -14.46
CA ALA A 422 -11.61 38.43 -15.58
C ALA A 422 -11.85 37.77 -16.95
N GLN A 423 -11.84 36.43 -17.02
CA GLN A 423 -12.16 35.69 -18.24
C GLN A 423 -13.66 35.63 -18.53
N GLY A 424 -14.52 35.58 -17.50
CA GLY A 424 -15.98 35.62 -17.64
C GLY A 424 -16.53 36.99 -18.10
N ALA A 425 -15.86 38.09 -17.78
CA ALA A 425 -16.27 39.44 -18.18
C ALA A 425 -15.94 39.81 -19.64
N GLY A 426 -15.19 38.96 -20.36
CA GLY A 426 -14.75 39.20 -21.75
C GLY A 426 -15.63 38.57 -22.84
N ALA A 427 -16.69 37.83 -22.49
CA ALA A 427 -17.55 37.19 -23.47
C ALA A 427 -18.61 38.18 -23.99
N LEU A 428 -18.35 38.82 -25.13
CA LEU A 428 -19.40 39.52 -25.89
C LEU A 428 -20.46 38.50 -26.35
N PRO A 429 -21.76 38.82 -26.27
CA PRO A 429 -22.79 37.94 -26.78
C PRO A 429 -22.64 37.78 -28.30
N PRO A 430 -23.00 36.61 -28.86
CA PRO A 430 -22.96 36.39 -30.30
C PRO A 430 -23.89 37.39 -30.98
N ARG A 431 -23.38 38.11 -31.99
CA ARG A 431 -24.22 38.93 -32.86
C ARG A 431 -25.17 38.00 -33.61
N ILE A 432 -26.47 38.22 -33.40
CA ILE A 432 -27.59 37.58 -34.12
C ILE A 432 -27.57 38.03 -35.58
#